data_AF-A0AAW3YUX3-F1
#
_entry.id   AF-A0AAW3YUX3-F1
#
_cell.length_a   1.000
_cell.length_b   1.000
_cell.length_c   1.000
_cell.angle_alpha   90.00
_cell.angle_beta   90.00
_cell.angle_gamma   90.00
#
_symmetry.space_group_name_H-M   'P 1'
#
loop_
_entity.id
_entity.type
_entity.pdbx_description
1 polymer ?
#
loop_
_entity_poly.entity_id
_entity_poly.type
_entity_poly.pdbx_seq_one_letter_code
_entity_poly.pdbx_strand_id
1 'polypeptide(L)'
;MAKGAFFFAENIFGNQFCLKEGCIHTFDPETGLFDKLAESINEWSGIILENYEFLTGYALAHNWQNIYGPIQSGFRLVPKIPFVLGGEYELENIYFDERFLRVLNSENAG
;
A
#
# COMPACT_ATOMS: atom_id res chain seq x y z
N MET A 1 -13.90 0.78 -2.81
CA MET A 1 -13.12 2.01 -3.10
C MET A 1 -13.81 3.21 -2.50
N ALA A 2 -13.04 4.18 -1.99
CA ALA A 2 -13.59 5.43 -1.46
C ALA A 2 -14.09 6.35 -2.59
N LYS A 3 -15.21 7.06 -2.35
CA LYS A 3 -15.89 7.87 -3.37
C LYS A 3 -15.13 9.17 -3.64
N GLY A 4 -14.97 9.52 -4.92
CA GLY A 4 -14.35 10.80 -5.33
C GLY A 4 -12.82 10.81 -5.35
N ALA A 5 -12.18 9.64 -5.25
CA ALA A 5 -10.74 9.47 -5.42
C ALA A 5 -10.45 8.50 -6.57
N PHE A 6 -9.44 8.80 -7.37
CA PHE A 6 -8.93 7.90 -8.40
C PHE A 6 -7.59 7.30 -7.93
N PHE A 7 -7.61 6.01 -7.58
CA PHE A 7 -6.44 5.28 -7.09
C PHE A 7 -5.59 4.79 -8.26
N PHE A 8 -4.29 5.05 -8.21
CA PHE A 8 -3.38 4.75 -9.33
C PHE A 8 -2.13 3.96 -8.94
N ALA A 9 -1.82 3.86 -7.64
CA ALA A 9 -0.72 3.06 -7.12
C ALA A 9 -1.01 2.65 -5.68
N GLU A 10 -0.26 1.67 -5.19
CA GLU A 10 -0.26 1.27 -3.78
C GLU A 10 1.14 0.81 -3.38
N ASN A 11 1.41 0.83 -2.07
CA ASN A 11 2.61 0.24 -1.51
C ASN A 11 2.42 -1.24 -1.18
N ILE A 12 3.48 -1.89 -0.70
CA ILE A 12 3.47 -3.33 -0.41
C ILE A 12 2.49 -3.76 0.68
N PHE A 13 2.01 -2.83 1.51
CA PHE A 13 1.04 -3.08 2.57
C PHE A 13 -0.40 -2.73 2.17
N GLY A 14 -0.58 -2.18 0.97
CA GLY A 14 -1.89 -1.75 0.45
C GLY A 14 -2.30 -0.33 0.84
N ASN A 15 -1.39 0.49 1.39
CA ASN A 15 -1.64 1.93 1.46
C ASN A 15 -1.63 2.48 0.04
N GLN A 16 -2.64 3.27 -0.32
CA GLN A 16 -2.90 3.61 -1.71
C GLN A 16 -2.55 5.06 -1.99
N PHE A 17 -2.12 5.34 -3.22
CA PHE A 17 -1.95 6.70 -3.74
C PHE A 17 -3.11 7.02 -4.67
N CYS A 18 -3.69 8.20 -4.53
CA CYS A 18 -4.83 8.61 -5.33
C CYS A 18 -4.81 10.09 -5.70
N LEU A 19 -5.44 10.41 -6.84
CA LEU A 19 -5.83 11.77 -7.18
C LEU A 19 -7.18 12.08 -6.53
N LYS A 20 -7.22 13.15 -5.72
CA LYS A 20 -8.42 13.66 -5.07
C LYS A 20 -8.34 15.18 -5.00
N GLU A 21 -9.40 15.86 -5.43
CA GLU A 21 -9.48 17.34 -5.40
C GLU A 21 -8.29 18.04 -6.12
N GLY A 22 -7.82 17.43 -7.21
CA GLY A 22 -6.71 17.97 -8.01
C GLY A 22 -5.31 17.73 -7.43
N CYS A 23 -5.19 17.11 -6.24
CA CYS A 23 -3.93 16.82 -5.57
C CYS A 23 -3.72 15.32 -5.39
N ILE A 24 -2.46 14.92 -5.15
CA ILE A 24 -2.12 13.55 -4.79
C ILE A 24 -2.23 13.36 -3.29
N HIS A 25 -2.91 12.29 -2.89
CA HIS A 25 -3.08 11.90 -1.49
C HIS A 25 -2.61 10.46 -1.28
N THR A 26 -2.21 10.14 -0.05
CA THR A 26 -2.19 8.78 0.47
C THR A 26 -3.54 8.45 1.09
N PHE A 27 -3.95 7.20 0.97
CA PHE A 27 -5.11 6.64 1.65
C PHE A 27 -4.65 5.46 2.49
N ASP A 28 -4.94 5.53 3.79
CA ASP A 28 -4.66 4.46 4.73
C ASP A 28 -5.93 3.59 4.89
N PRO A 29 -5.92 2.33 4.43
CA PRO A 29 -7.05 1.43 4.56
C PRO A 29 -7.30 0.98 6.01
N GLU A 30 -6.34 1.09 6.93
CA GLU A 30 -6.53 0.76 8.34
C GLU A 30 -7.38 1.83 9.06
N THR A 31 -7.26 3.10 8.67
CA THR A 31 -7.99 4.23 9.29
C THR A 31 -9.11 4.81 8.42
N GLY A 32 -9.05 4.60 7.10
CA GLY A 32 -9.96 5.20 6.12
C GLY A 32 -9.69 6.69 5.86
N LEU A 33 -8.53 7.21 6.28
CA LEU A 33 -8.17 8.61 6.17
C LEU A 33 -7.35 8.91 4.91
N PHE A 34 -7.43 10.16 4.46
CA PHE A 34 -6.62 10.70 3.38
C PHE A 34 -5.67 11.74 3.92
N ASP A 35 -4.40 11.66 3.51
CA ASP A 35 -3.40 12.68 3.77
C ASP A 35 -2.88 13.24 2.45
N LYS A 36 -2.86 14.57 2.32
CA LYS A 36 -2.31 15.22 1.12
C LYS A 36 -0.80 14.98 1.08
N LEU A 37 -0.32 14.48 -0.05
CA LEU A 37 1.09 14.15 -0.27
C LEU A 37 1.77 15.10 -1.25
N ALA A 38 1.09 15.48 -2.35
CA ALA A 38 1.69 16.32 -3.39
C ALA A 38 0.65 17.12 -4.17
N GLU A 39 1.05 18.23 -4.81
CA GLU A 39 0.21 19.02 -5.71
C GLU A 39 0.12 18.40 -7.12
N SER A 40 1.07 17.55 -7.51
CA SER A 40 1.13 16.97 -8.85
C SER A 40 1.78 15.58 -8.89
N ILE A 41 1.61 14.87 -10.02
CA ILE A 41 2.28 13.59 -10.27
C ILE A 41 3.81 13.74 -10.31
N ASN A 42 4.33 14.84 -10.86
CA ASN A 42 5.77 15.09 -10.89
C ASN A 42 6.34 15.25 -9.48
N GLU A 43 5.67 16.05 -8.65
CA GLU A 43 6.08 16.24 -7.25
C GLU A 43 5.97 14.93 -6.47
N TRP A 44 4.86 14.20 -6.62
CA TRP A 44 4.70 12.86 -6.04
C TRP A 44 5.85 11.93 -6.43
N SER A 45 6.24 11.90 -7.70
CA SER A 45 7.36 11.05 -8.16
C SER A 45 8.68 11.45 -7.52
N GLY A 46 8.92 12.75 -7.30
CA GLY A 46 10.10 13.25 -6.59
C GLY A 46 10.11 12.78 -5.14
N ILE A 47 8.99 12.93 -4.44
CA ILE A 47 8.84 12.49 -3.04
C ILE A 47 9.06 10.97 -2.91
N ILE A 48 8.51 10.17 -3.84
CA ILE A 48 8.73 8.73 -3.85
C ILE A 48 10.21 8.40 -4.03
N LEU A 49 10.91 9.05 -4.96
CA LEU A 49 12.34 8.78 -5.17
C LEU A 49 13.21 9.20 -3.98
N GLU A 50 12.84 10.27 -3.28
CA GLU A 50 13.54 10.76 -2.10
C GLU A 50 13.32 9.87 -0.86
N ASN A 51 12.13 9.26 -0.72
CA ASN A 51 11.77 8.49 0.48
C ASN A 51 11.06 7.16 0.15
N TYR A 52 11.60 6.41 -0.81
CA TYR A 52 10.99 5.16 -1.26
C TYR A 52 10.96 4.10 -0.15
N GLU A 53 11.96 4.06 0.73
CA GLU A 53 12.07 3.04 1.79
C GLU A 53 10.86 3.03 2.73
N PHE A 54 10.39 4.22 3.12
CA PHE A 54 9.22 4.38 3.97
C PHE A 54 7.92 4.29 3.15
N LEU A 55 7.78 5.09 2.10
CA LEU A 55 6.50 5.25 1.39
C LEU A 55 6.06 3.98 0.65
N THR A 56 7.01 3.18 0.17
CA THR A 56 6.70 1.94 -0.57
C THR A 56 6.73 0.69 0.31
N GLY A 57 7.24 0.81 1.54
CA GLY A 57 7.50 -0.33 2.41
C GLY A 57 8.71 -1.18 2.00
N TYR A 58 9.58 -0.64 1.14
CA TYR A 58 10.66 -1.39 0.49
C TYR A 58 11.57 -2.12 1.49
N ALA A 59 11.98 -1.50 2.59
CA ALA A 59 12.94 -2.11 3.51
C ALA A 59 12.44 -3.46 4.07
N LEU A 60 11.18 -3.48 4.55
CA LEU A 60 10.59 -4.69 5.11
C LEU A 60 10.22 -5.70 4.02
N ALA A 61 9.74 -5.23 2.86
CA ALA A 61 9.47 -6.09 1.71
C ALA A 61 10.74 -6.76 1.15
N HIS A 62 11.86 -6.04 1.11
CA HIS A 62 13.13 -6.55 0.66
C HIS A 62 13.66 -7.62 1.62
N ASN A 63 13.61 -7.34 2.94
CA ASN A 63 13.97 -8.32 3.96
C ASN A 63 13.11 -9.58 3.89
N TRP A 64 11.80 -9.42 3.67
CA TRP A 64 10.89 -10.55 3.51
C TRP A 64 11.24 -11.38 2.27
N GLN A 65 11.50 -10.73 1.12
CA GLN A 65 11.84 -11.41 -0.14
C GLN A 65 13.19 -12.13 -0.08
N ASN A 66 14.15 -11.63 0.69
CA ASN A 66 15.44 -12.30 0.91
C ASN A 66 15.28 -13.63 1.66
N ILE A 67 14.22 -13.81 2.46
CA ILE A 67 13.97 -15.03 3.23
C ILE A 67 13.01 -15.97 2.49
N TYR A 68 11.93 -15.43 1.92
CA TYR A 68 10.80 -16.22 1.40
C TYR A 68 10.70 -16.23 -0.13
N GLY A 69 11.51 -15.43 -0.83
CA GLY A 69 11.47 -15.30 -2.28
C GLY A 69 10.56 -14.17 -2.78
N PRO A 70 10.37 -14.06 -4.10
CA PRO A 70 9.73 -12.89 -4.71
C PRO A 70 8.25 -12.75 -4.34
N ILE A 71 7.81 -11.49 -4.17
CA ILE A 71 6.39 -11.15 -4.02
C ILE A 71 5.80 -10.95 -5.42
N GLN A 72 4.84 -11.79 -5.80
CA GLN A 72 4.21 -11.74 -7.11
C GLN A 72 3.25 -10.54 -7.23
N SER A 73 3.02 -10.07 -8.45
CA SER A 73 2.02 -9.03 -8.69
C SER A 73 0.63 -9.50 -8.27
N GLY A 74 -0.14 -8.61 -7.63
CA GLY A 74 -1.43 -8.95 -7.05
C GLY A 74 -1.35 -9.67 -5.71
N PHE A 75 -0.19 -9.63 -5.04
CA PHE A 75 -0.01 -10.07 -3.66
C PHE A 75 0.58 -8.92 -2.84
N ARG A 76 0.35 -8.96 -1.53
CA ARG A 76 0.83 -7.93 -0.60
C ARG A 76 1.30 -8.55 0.71
N LEU A 77 2.05 -7.76 1.46
CA LEU A 77 2.38 -8.04 2.85
C LEU A 77 1.30 -7.42 3.74
N VAL A 78 0.86 -8.14 4.75
CA VAL A 78 -0.19 -7.67 5.66
C VAL A 78 0.29 -7.83 7.09
N PRO A 79 0.10 -6.82 7.95
CA PRO A 79 0.42 -6.96 9.35
C PRO A 79 -0.61 -7.88 10.05
N LYS A 80 -0.13 -8.74 10.95
CA LYS A 80 -0.95 -9.61 11.81
C LYS A 80 -1.71 -8.77 12.82
N ILE A 81 -1.04 -7.76 13.38
CA ILE A 81 -1.61 -6.68 14.19
C ILE A 81 -1.47 -5.39 13.37
N PRO A 82 -2.56 -4.71 13.00
CA PRO A 82 -2.51 -3.45 12.25
C PRO A 82 -1.51 -2.45 12.87
N PHE A 83 -0.78 -1.73 12.03
CA PHE A 83 0.23 -0.78 12.51
C PHE A 83 -0.41 0.32 13.35
N VAL A 84 -1.60 0.79 12.95
CA VAL A 84 -2.35 1.82 13.70
C VAL A 84 -2.89 1.33 15.05
N LEU A 85 -2.90 0.01 15.27
CA LEU A 85 -3.25 -0.61 16.56
C LEU A 85 -2.03 -1.01 17.40
N GLY A 86 -0.84 -0.50 17.04
CA GLY A 86 0.40 -0.80 17.77
C GLY A 86 1.11 -2.07 17.32
N GLY A 87 0.81 -2.56 16.11
CA GLY A 87 1.61 -3.60 15.49
C GLY A 87 3.00 -3.09 15.10
N GLU A 88 4.04 -3.87 15.39
CA GLU A 88 5.42 -3.50 15.07
C GLU A 88 5.71 -3.60 13.56
N TYR A 89 6.61 -2.73 13.08
CA TYR A 89 7.10 -2.73 11.70
C TYR A 89 8.25 -3.74 11.53
N GLU A 90 7.97 -5.01 11.83
CA GLU A 90 8.96 -6.10 11.90
C GLU A 90 8.43 -7.37 11.21
N LEU A 91 9.34 -8.23 10.74
CA LEU A 91 9.00 -9.43 9.95
C LEU A 91 8.03 -10.37 10.68
N GLU A 92 8.16 -10.45 12.00
CA GLU A 92 7.37 -11.29 12.89
C GLU A 92 5.90 -10.89 12.89
N ASN A 93 5.61 -9.60 12.66
CA ASN A 93 4.26 -9.08 12.54
C ASN A 93 3.72 -9.17 11.10
N ILE A 94 4.47 -9.64 10.11
CA ILE A 94 4.03 -9.66 8.72
C ILE A 94 3.66 -11.07 8.26
N TYR A 95 2.68 -11.17 7.38
CA TYR A 95 2.40 -12.37 6.58
C TYR A 95 2.09 -12.02 5.12
N PHE A 96 2.19 -13.01 4.25
CA PHE A 96 1.89 -12.90 2.82
C PHE A 96 0.40 -13.16 2.58
N ASP A 97 -0.30 -12.21 1.94
CA ASP A 97 -1.73 -12.35 1.65
C ASP A 97 -1.96 -12.67 0.17
N GLU A 98 -2.39 -13.90 -0.09
CA GLU A 98 -2.73 -14.43 -1.41
C GLU A 98 -4.09 -13.98 -1.94
N ARG A 99 -4.89 -13.27 -1.13
CA ARG A 99 -6.32 -13.05 -1.42
C ARG A 99 -6.62 -11.83 -2.27
N PHE A 100 -5.65 -10.98 -2.60
CA PHE A 100 -5.93 -9.75 -3.36
C PHE A 100 -6.52 -10.04 -4.76
N LEU A 101 -6.17 -11.16 -5.39
CA LEU A 101 -6.82 -11.61 -6.64
C LEU A 101 -8.27 -12.13 -6.47
N ARG A 102 -8.72 -12.49 -5.26
CA ARG A 102 -10.07 -13.05 -5.06
C ARG A 102 -11.16 -11.98 -5.07
N VAL A 103 -10.85 -10.76 -4.62
CA VAL A 103 -11.83 -9.67 -4.55
C VAL A 103 -12.21 -9.15 -5.94
N LEU A 104 -11.26 -9.13 -6.90
CA LEU A 104 -11.53 -8.74 -8.28
C LEU A 104 -12.29 -9.82 -9.08
N ASN A 105 -12.14 -11.10 -8.73
CA ASN A 105 -12.83 -12.19 -9.41
C ASN A 105 -14.24 -12.46 -8.85
N SER A 106 -14.55 -12.03 -7.62
CA SER A 106 -15.92 -12.15 -7.07
C SER A 106 -16.92 -11.16 -7.66
N GLU A 107 -16.47 -10.08 -8.31
CA GLU A 107 -17.36 -9.14 -9.02
C GLU A 107 -17.78 -9.64 -10.41
N ASN A 108 -17.24 -10.78 -10.88
CA ASN A 108 -17.63 -11.43 -12.14
C ASN A 108 -18.37 -12.78 -11.93
N ALA A 109 -18.80 -13.07 -10.69
CA ALA A 109 -19.47 -14.33 -10.33
C ALA A 109 -20.87 -14.12 -9.71
N GLY A 110 -21.53 -13.00 -10.03
CA GLY A 110 -22.89 -12.66 -9.58
C GLY A 110 -23.79 -12.25 -10.73
#